data_AF-A0A2G8L3S6-F1
#
_entry.id   AF-A0A2G8L3S6-F1
#
_cell.length_a   1.000
_cell.length_b   1.000
_cell.length_c   1.000
_cell.angle_alpha   90.00
_cell.angle_beta   90.00
_cell.angle_gamma   90.00
#
_symmetry.space_group_name_H-M   'P 1'
#
loop_
_entity.id
_entity.type
_entity.pdbx_description
1 polymer ?
#
loop_
_entity_poly.entity_id
_entity_poly.type
_entity_poly.pdbx_seq_one_letter_code
_entity_poly.pdbx_strand_id
1 'polypeptide(L)'
;MDITFNINCKLKFIEKIANIWYLNLPRGGFDVLKSAFSLPTSGTTPPPIIYKRVSSFVWVWDDRGTGATRGITVWRPQAVQSGFYALGDVGIPLTNSPAPESSAILFKAIESDALHPPVAFSEVWRDVDSGGQYDGRILKMLPKSGYTCLGFVAVQSWTSDPELDLFRCVKTNLSQRELAPNFLWNDVGSESAGAVSLFQNLPSGSDTFALDANTFSAIPKHSDIVGSPALLNGRFVKNHQDINLGLPEAAVNIYETTDISLIWNDKGTGAILGLSVWRSKGKSTTYSLGDIAYPRTEGEPNRGFVVKAVNNDALGVPVDFREIYRTSGTGGVWDGSFHQPICSAGYRAIGHVAVRGFSKPAADSVRCIKDEYTTPGEWKFIWNDEKVADTKDAQCMRQLHRTTKAKVYKPCRRCKVIQL
;
A
#
# COMPACT_ATOMS: atom_id res chain seq x y z
N MET A 1 4.23 -32.18 5.60
CA MET A 1 3.56 -33.04 4.61
C MET A 1 3.26 -32.18 3.40
N ASP A 2 4.02 -32.44 2.33
CA ASP A 2 3.97 -31.73 1.06
C ASP A 2 2.61 -31.82 0.38
N ILE A 3 2.16 -30.71 -0.20
CA ILE A 3 1.07 -30.71 -1.19
C ILE A 3 1.52 -29.89 -2.40
N THR A 4 1.92 -30.63 -3.43
CA THR A 4 2.23 -30.17 -4.78
C THR A 4 0.93 -29.74 -5.49
N PHE A 5 0.88 -28.52 -6.02
CA PHE A 5 -0.24 -28.05 -6.85
C PHE A 5 -0.16 -28.66 -8.26
N ASN A 6 -1.18 -29.41 -8.64
CA ASN A 6 -1.31 -30.05 -9.96
C ASN A 6 -1.99 -29.08 -10.94
N ILE A 7 -1.23 -28.56 -11.91
CA ILE A 7 -1.72 -27.70 -12.99
C ILE A 7 -2.21 -28.60 -14.12
N ASN A 8 -3.53 -28.80 -14.24
CA ASN A 8 -4.10 -29.61 -15.32
C ASN A 8 -5.44 -29.11 -15.89
N CYS A 9 -5.71 -27.80 -15.85
CA CYS A 9 -6.97 -27.24 -16.38
C CYS A 9 -6.83 -26.24 -17.55
N LYS A 10 -5.66 -26.08 -18.18
CA LYS A 10 -5.47 -25.10 -19.30
C LYS A 10 -5.28 -25.71 -20.70
N LEU A 11 -5.35 -27.03 -20.90
CA LEU A 11 -4.94 -27.67 -22.17
C LEU A 11 -6.04 -28.07 -23.17
N LYS A 12 -7.34 -27.93 -22.86
CA LYS A 12 -8.41 -28.34 -23.81
C LYS A 12 -8.96 -27.23 -24.72
N PHE A 13 -8.52 -25.98 -24.56
CA PHE A 13 -9.02 -24.87 -25.37
C PHE A 13 -8.11 -24.53 -26.57
N ILE A 14 -6.85 -24.97 -26.56
CA ILE A 14 -5.85 -24.65 -27.60
C ILE A 14 -5.94 -25.60 -28.80
N GLU A 15 -6.46 -26.83 -28.65
CA GLU A 15 -6.55 -27.80 -29.75
C GLU A 15 -7.62 -27.48 -30.80
N LYS A 16 -8.56 -26.57 -30.53
CA LYS A 16 -9.65 -26.27 -31.48
C LYS A 16 -9.33 -25.17 -32.52
N ILE A 17 -8.25 -24.40 -32.32
CA ILE A 17 -7.87 -23.31 -33.25
C ILE A 17 -6.73 -23.75 -34.20
N ALA A 18 -6.00 -24.82 -33.87
CA ALA A 18 -4.87 -25.30 -34.69
C ALA A 18 -5.24 -26.15 -35.92
N ASN A 19 -6.53 -26.51 -36.12
CA ASN A 19 -6.95 -27.43 -37.19
C ASN A 19 -7.58 -26.79 -38.43
N ILE A 20 -7.49 -25.46 -38.61
CA ILE A 20 -8.11 -24.78 -39.78
C ILE A 20 -7.10 -24.28 -40.83
N TRP A 21 -5.78 -24.36 -40.60
CA TRP A 21 -4.79 -23.92 -41.59
C TRP A 21 -3.56 -24.83 -41.65
N TYR A 22 -3.72 -26.07 -42.14
CA TYR A 22 -2.59 -26.89 -42.58
C TYR A 22 -2.83 -27.45 -43.99
N LEU A 23 -2.49 -26.64 -45.00
CA LEU A 23 -2.06 -27.17 -46.28
C LEU A 23 -0.82 -26.39 -46.74
N ASN A 24 0.30 -27.11 -46.75
CA ASN A 24 1.51 -26.90 -47.55
C ASN A 24 2.26 -25.57 -47.46
N LEU A 25 3.32 -25.51 -46.63
CA LEU A 25 4.50 -24.67 -46.90
C LEU A 25 5.81 -25.39 -46.53
N PRO A 26 6.90 -25.19 -47.31
CA PRO A 26 8.14 -25.97 -47.24
C PRO A 26 9.03 -25.62 -46.04
N ARG A 27 9.91 -26.56 -45.68
CA ARG A 27 10.83 -26.51 -44.54
C ARG A 27 11.84 -25.35 -44.67
N GLY A 28 11.52 -24.22 -44.06
CA GLY A 28 12.42 -23.07 -43.91
C GLY A 28 11.88 -21.90 -43.06
N GLY A 29 10.71 -22.04 -42.43
CA GLY A 29 9.97 -20.92 -41.81
C GLY A 29 10.04 -20.79 -40.28
N PHE A 30 10.99 -21.44 -39.60
CA PHE A 30 11.03 -21.38 -38.12
C PHE A 30 11.70 -20.12 -37.55
N ASP A 31 12.49 -19.38 -38.35
CA ASP A 31 13.17 -18.16 -37.89
C ASP A 31 12.42 -16.85 -38.21
N VAL A 32 11.29 -16.91 -38.93
CA VAL A 32 10.48 -15.72 -39.27
C VAL A 32 9.25 -15.58 -38.36
N LEU A 33 8.85 -16.62 -37.63
CA LEU A 33 7.67 -16.58 -36.74
C LEU A 33 7.97 -16.13 -35.31
N LYS A 34 9.24 -16.09 -34.88
CA LYS A 34 9.64 -15.46 -33.60
C LYS A 34 9.66 -13.94 -33.66
N SER A 35 9.77 -13.34 -34.85
CA SER A 35 9.77 -11.87 -35.00
C SER A 35 8.38 -11.27 -35.28
N ALA A 36 7.32 -12.08 -35.34
CA ALA A 36 5.96 -11.61 -35.68
C ALA A 36 5.03 -11.43 -34.46
N PHE A 37 5.50 -11.69 -33.23
CA PHE A 37 4.77 -11.42 -31.99
C PHE A 37 5.47 -10.41 -31.08
N SER A 38 6.33 -9.54 -31.62
CA SER A 38 6.64 -8.27 -30.97
C SER A 38 5.45 -7.32 -31.16
N LEU A 39 4.43 -7.47 -30.31
CA LEU A 39 3.39 -6.46 -30.17
C LEU A 39 4.05 -5.11 -29.83
N PRO A 40 3.58 -4.00 -30.41
CA PRO A 40 4.11 -2.68 -30.09
C PRO A 40 3.72 -2.36 -28.64
N THR A 41 4.64 -2.60 -27.69
CA THR A 41 4.56 -1.95 -26.39
C THR A 41 4.78 -0.46 -26.65
N SER A 42 3.79 0.35 -26.30
CA SER A 42 3.95 1.79 -26.11
C SER A 42 5.32 2.07 -25.48
N GLY A 43 6.18 2.81 -26.19
CA GLY A 43 7.63 2.85 -26.01
C GLY A 43 8.13 3.48 -24.70
N THR A 44 7.94 2.80 -23.58
CA THR A 44 8.64 3.07 -22.33
C THR A 44 9.14 1.75 -21.75
N THR A 45 10.46 1.59 -21.72
CA THR A 45 11.12 0.55 -20.94
C THR A 45 10.59 0.61 -19.50
N PRO A 46 10.18 -0.52 -18.89
CA PRO A 46 9.75 -0.55 -17.49
C PRO A 46 10.84 0.06 -16.60
N PRO A 47 10.48 0.87 -15.58
CA PRO A 47 11.49 1.41 -14.67
C PRO A 47 12.15 0.27 -13.89
N PRO A 48 13.46 0.34 -13.57
CA PRO A 48 14.14 -0.69 -12.79
C PRO A 48 13.52 -0.91 -11.41
N ILE A 49 12.95 0.15 -10.81
CA ILE A 49 12.33 0.12 -9.49
C ILE A 49 10.97 0.83 -9.54
N ILE A 50 10.01 0.30 -8.81
CA ILE A 50 8.73 0.97 -8.55
C ILE A 50 8.61 1.28 -7.07
N TYR A 51 7.84 2.32 -6.75
CA TYR A 51 7.67 2.76 -5.37
C TYR A 51 6.20 2.97 -4.99
N LYS A 52 5.91 2.85 -3.70
CA LYS A 52 4.62 3.22 -3.11
C LYS A 52 4.83 4.03 -1.83
N ARG A 53 4.00 5.05 -1.63
CA ARG A 53 3.96 5.78 -0.36
C ARG A 53 3.07 5.04 0.63
N VAL A 54 3.48 5.00 1.89
CA VAL A 54 2.76 4.38 3.00
C VAL A 54 2.69 5.34 4.19
N SER A 55 1.56 5.30 4.90
CA SER A 55 1.32 6.00 6.16
C SER A 55 1.18 5.03 7.34
N SER A 56 1.40 3.73 7.12
CA SER A 56 1.39 2.71 8.16
C SER A 56 2.79 2.45 8.69
N PHE A 57 2.93 2.55 10.01
CA PHE A 57 4.21 2.43 10.71
C PHE A 57 4.09 1.51 11.91
N VAL A 58 5.20 0.88 12.31
CA VAL A 58 5.33 0.26 13.64
C VAL A 58 6.34 1.06 14.44
N TRP A 59 6.05 1.26 15.72
CA TRP A 59 6.99 1.89 16.65
C TRP A 59 8.21 0.98 16.80
N VAL A 60 9.41 1.57 16.81
CA VAL A 60 10.67 0.83 16.97
C VAL A 60 11.34 1.19 18.29
N TRP A 61 11.56 2.47 18.55
CA TRP A 61 12.28 2.95 19.73
C TRP A 61 11.99 4.44 19.97
N ASP A 62 12.01 4.90 21.22
CA ASP A 62 12.04 6.32 21.56
C ASP A 62 12.97 6.58 22.75
N ASP A 63 13.44 7.82 22.88
CA ASP A 63 14.45 8.24 23.86
C ASP A 63 13.88 8.52 25.25
N ARG A 64 12.72 7.96 25.57
CA ARG A 64 12.05 8.23 26.85
C ARG A 64 12.86 7.71 28.02
N GLY A 65 13.04 8.57 29.01
CA GLY A 65 13.82 8.27 30.21
C GLY A 65 15.33 8.43 30.03
N THR A 66 15.83 8.70 28.82
CA THR A 66 17.28 8.82 28.58
C THR A 66 17.90 10.10 29.14
N GLY A 67 17.10 11.12 29.45
CA GLY A 67 17.59 12.44 29.86
C GLY A 67 18.10 13.32 28.70
N ALA A 68 18.07 12.83 27.45
CA ALA A 68 18.43 13.62 26.28
C ALA A 68 17.64 14.95 26.23
N THR A 69 18.34 16.03 25.87
CA THR A 69 17.78 17.39 25.84
C THR A 69 16.76 17.61 24.72
N ARG A 70 16.73 16.73 23.72
CA ARG A 70 15.82 16.76 22.58
C ARG A 70 15.19 15.38 22.46
N GLY A 71 13.94 15.31 22.00
CA GLY A 71 13.20 14.06 21.86
C GLY A 71 13.34 13.40 20.50
N ILE A 72 13.24 12.07 20.45
CA ILE A 72 13.12 11.30 19.21
C ILE A 72 12.20 10.10 19.40
N THR A 73 11.40 9.81 18.38
CA THR A 73 10.71 8.53 18.20
C THR A 73 11.03 7.98 16.82
N VAL A 74 11.46 6.72 16.76
CA VAL A 74 11.79 6.01 15.52
C VAL A 74 10.67 5.03 15.17
N TRP A 75 10.24 5.13 13.91
CA TRP A 75 9.14 4.40 13.31
C TRP A 75 9.61 3.64 12.08
N ARG A 76 9.16 2.39 11.92
CA ARG A 76 9.44 1.57 10.74
C ARG A 76 8.24 1.55 9.79
N PRO A 77 8.41 1.90 8.50
CA PRO A 77 7.36 1.76 7.50
C PRO A 77 6.92 0.30 7.36
N GLN A 78 5.61 0.03 7.35
CA GLN A 78 5.09 -1.34 7.27
C GLN A 78 5.03 -1.87 5.83
N ALA A 79 5.88 -2.84 5.52
CA ALA A 79 5.91 -3.54 4.24
C ALA A 79 4.92 -4.73 4.19
N VAL A 80 3.61 -4.44 4.19
CA VAL A 80 2.56 -5.49 4.20
C VAL A 80 2.46 -6.26 2.88
N GLN A 81 2.90 -5.67 1.76
CA GLN A 81 2.82 -6.28 0.44
C GLN A 81 4.14 -6.97 0.08
N SER A 82 4.03 -8.22 -0.36
CA SER A 82 5.19 -9.00 -0.81
C SER A 82 5.98 -8.27 -1.92
N GLY A 83 7.30 -8.26 -1.75
CA GLY A 83 8.25 -7.67 -2.69
C GLY A 83 8.43 -6.16 -2.56
N PHE A 84 7.71 -5.48 -1.65
CA PHE A 84 8.00 -4.10 -1.26
C PHE A 84 8.84 -4.08 0.01
N TYR A 85 9.87 -3.24 0.05
CA TYR A 85 10.83 -3.17 1.15
C TYR A 85 11.12 -1.72 1.55
N ALA A 86 11.47 -1.52 2.81
CA ALA A 86 11.89 -0.23 3.34
C ALA A 86 13.35 0.08 2.98
N LEU A 87 13.69 1.37 2.86
CA LEU A 87 15.07 1.87 2.67
C LEU A 87 15.76 2.27 3.98
N GLY A 88 15.04 2.19 5.10
CA GLY A 88 15.47 2.66 6.42
C GLY A 88 14.25 2.94 7.28
N ASP A 89 14.51 3.29 8.52
CA ASP A 89 13.48 3.75 9.46
C ASP A 89 13.31 5.28 9.37
N VAL A 90 12.21 5.77 9.94
CA VAL A 90 11.82 7.18 9.98
C VAL A 90 11.97 7.69 11.40
N GLY A 91 12.60 8.85 11.60
CA GLY A 91 12.67 9.48 12.91
C GLY A 91 11.81 10.73 12.98
N ILE A 92 11.14 10.93 14.12
CA ILE A 92 10.31 12.09 14.44
C ILE A 92 10.92 12.79 15.66
N PRO A 93 11.22 14.11 15.59
CA PRO A 93 11.96 14.84 16.63
C PRO A 93 11.10 15.17 17.86
N LEU A 94 10.48 14.14 18.43
CA LEU A 94 9.64 14.20 19.61
C LEU A 94 9.66 12.84 20.32
N THR A 95 9.87 12.83 21.63
CA THR A 95 9.76 11.62 22.47
C THR A 95 8.30 11.16 22.55
N ASN A 96 8.05 9.85 22.48
CA ASN A 96 6.69 9.27 22.54
C ASN A 96 5.72 9.92 21.53
N SER A 97 6.23 10.22 20.33
CA SER A 97 5.43 10.81 19.27
C SER A 97 4.38 9.82 18.77
N PRO A 98 3.19 10.24 18.29
CA PRO A 98 2.36 9.39 17.44
C PRO A 98 3.08 8.99 16.14
N ALA A 99 2.47 8.09 15.36
CA ALA A 99 3.01 7.72 14.05
C ALA A 99 3.14 8.97 13.14
N PRO A 100 4.12 8.99 12.21
CA PRO A 100 4.34 10.11 11.31
C PRO A 100 3.08 10.50 10.52
N GLU A 101 2.77 11.80 10.46
CA GLU A 101 1.75 12.33 9.54
C GLU A 101 2.24 12.29 8.09
N SER A 102 3.56 12.39 7.88
CA SER A 102 4.19 12.28 6.57
C SER A 102 4.38 10.83 6.14
N SER A 103 4.12 10.54 4.86
CA SER A 103 4.31 9.20 4.31
C SER A 103 5.79 8.83 4.18
N ALA A 104 6.12 7.55 4.35
CA ALA A 104 7.39 6.97 3.90
C ALA A 104 7.23 6.28 2.55
N ILE A 105 8.33 5.83 1.94
CA ILE A 105 8.30 5.10 0.67
C ILE A 105 8.80 3.67 0.86
N LEU A 106 8.08 2.72 0.25
CA LEU A 106 8.52 1.34 0.03
C LEU A 106 8.83 1.10 -1.45
N PHE A 107 9.76 0.19 -1.72
CA PHE A 107 10.28 -0.06 -3.07
C PHE A 107 10.24 -1.52 -3.46
N LYS A 108 10.00 -1.75 -4.75
CA LYS A 108 10.01 -3.07 -5.36
C LYS A 108 10.86 -3.05 -6.62
N ALA A 109 11.74 -4.03 -6.75
CA ALA A 109 12.52 -4.27 -7.94
C ALA A 109 11.61 -4.77 -9.07
N ILE A 110 11.76 -4.18 -10.26
CA ILE A 110 11.24 -4.72 -11.53
C ILE A 110 12.38 -5.43 -12.25
N GLU A 111 13.55 -4.77 -12.33
CA GLU A 111 14.80 -5.41 -12.72
C GLU A 111 15.37 -6.17 -11.51
N SER A 112 15.64 -7.47 -11.70
CA SER A 112 15.97 -8.39 -10.60
C SER A 112 17.20 -7.99 -9.78
N ASP A 113 18.13 -7.21 -10.37
CA ASP A 113 19.37 -6.78 -9.73
C ASP A 113 19.33 -5.33 -9.23
N ALA A 114 18.19 -4.64 -9.34
CA ALA A 114 18.08 -3.23 -8.95
C ALA A 114 18.13 -3.01 -7.42
N LEU A 115 17.72 -4.01 -6.64
CA LEU A 115 17.69 -4.00 -5.17
C LEU A 115 18.42 -5.22 -4.61
N HIS A 116 19.07 -5.05 -3.46
CA HIS A 116 19.71 -6.14 -2.73
C HIS A 116 19.54 -5.94 -1.21
N PRO A 117 19.32 -6.99 -0.40
CA PRO A 117 19.38 -6.86 1.06
C PRO A 117 20.71 -6.25 1.52
N PRO A 118 20.77 -5.52 2.65
CA PRO A 118 22.06 -5.27 3.29
C PRO A 118 22.75 -6.61 3.59
N VAL A 119 24.08 -6.61 3.63
CA VAL A 119 24.88 -7.81 3.96
C VAL A 119 25.15 -7.94 5.46
N ALA A 120 25.05 -6.83 6.18
CA ALA A 120 25.26 -6.73 7.62
C ALA A 120 24.78 -5.35 8.12
N PHE A 121 24.80 -5.19 9.44
CA PHE A 121 24.66 -3.89 10.09
C PHE A 121 25.99 -3.50 10.75
N SER A 122 26.24 -2.20 10.85
CA SER A 122 27.29 -1.64 11.70
C SER A 122 26.63 -0.78 12.75
N GLU A 123 26.94 -1.03 14.02
CA GLU A 123 26.47 -0.20 15.12
C GLU A 123 27.07 1.20 15.01
N VAL A 124 26.21 2.22 15.09
CA VAL A 124 26.60 3.63 15.16
C VAL A 124 26.54 4.10 16.60
N TRP A 125 25.50 3.67 17.31
CA TRP A 125 25.23 4.06 18.67
C TRP A 125 24.35 3.03 19.37
N ARG A 126 24.50 2.95 20.69
CA ARG A 126 23.71 2.15 21.61
C ARG A 126 23.50 2.97 22.87
N ASP A 127 22.31 2.94 23.44
CA ASP A 127 21.91 3.75 24.61
C ASP A 127 22.46 3.22 25.95
N VAL A 128 23.64 2.59 25.96
CA VAL A 128 24.30 2.10 27.19
C VAL A 128 24.44 3.24 28.17
N ASP A 129 24.09 2.98 29.43
CA ASP A 129 24.14 3.93 30.55
C ASP A 129 23.21 5.15 30.40
N SER A 130 22.36 5.21 29.37
CA SER A 130 21.46 6.35 29.17
C SER A 130 20.35 6.48 30.22
N GLY A 131 20.04 5.41 30.97
CA GLY A 131 18.87 5.35 31.84
C GLY A 131 17.52 5.28 31.09
N GLY A 132 17.57 5.12 29.76
CA GLY A 132 16.40 4.98 28.90
C GLY A 132 15.45 3.86 29.33
N GLN A 133 14.15 4.06 29.09
CA GLN A 133 13.14 3.04 29.35
C GLN A 133 13.29 1.82 28.42
N TYR A 134 13.91 2.01 27.25
CA TYR A 134 14.01 1.00 26.21
C TYR A 134 15.43 0.89 25.69
N ASP A 135 15.99 -0.31 25.75
CA ASP A 135 17.29 -0.63 25.16
C ASP A 135 17.26 -0.41 23.63
N GLY A 136 18.02 0.56 23.14
CA GLY A 136 18.01 1.05 21.79
C GLY A 136 19.37 1.04 21.11
N ARG A 137 19.37 0.73 19.82
CA ARG A 137 20.54 0.91 18.94
C ARG A 137 20.17 1.61 17.65
N ILE A 138 21.12 2.40 17.14
CA ILE A 138 21.09 2.98 15.80
C ILE A 138 22.15 2.28 14.96
N LEU A 139 21.72 1.72 13.83
CA LEU A 139 22.53 0.87 12.99
C LEU A 139 22.61 1.43 11.57
N LYS A 140 23.83 1.40 11.00
CA LYS A 140 24.07 1.63 9.58
C LYS A 140 23.90 0.31 8.82
N MET A 141 23.11 0.34 7.76
CA MET A 141 23.04 -0.77 6.82
C MET A 141 24.29 -0.84 5.95
N LEU A 142 24.92 -2.02 5.87
CA LEU A 142 26.08 -2.25 5.02
C LEU A 142 25.65 -2.85 3.68
N PRO A 143 25.87 -2.15 2.55
CA PRO A 143 25.48 -2.67 1.24
C PRO A 143 26.43 -3.75 0.73
N LYS A 144 25.93 -4.62 -0.15
CA LYS A 144 26.79 -5.42 -1.04
C LYS A 144 27.56 -4.49 -1.98
N SER A 145 28.76 -4.91 -2.42
CA SER A 145 29.51 -4.20 -3.46
C SER A 145 28.64 -3.91 -4.69
N GLY A 146 28.67 -2.67 -5.18
CA GLY A 146 27.82 -2.18 -6.27
C GLY A 146 26.44 -1.64 -5.86
N TYR A 147 26.13 -1.65 -4.56
CA TYR A 147 24.88 -1.12 -3.99
C TYR A 147 25.15 -0.01 -2.96
N THR A 148 24.11 0.77 -2.68
CA THR A 148 24.09 1.86 -1.71
C THR A 148 22.83 1.75 -0.86
N CYS A 149 22.96 1.70 0.46
CA CYS A 149 21.81 1.79 1.37
C CYS A 149 21.48 3.27 1.60
N LEU A 150 20.19 3.62 1.55
CA LEU A 150 19.73 5.02 1.50
C LEU A 150 19.23 5.55 2.86
N GLY A 151 19.30 4.73 3.91
CA GLY A 151 18.87 5.09 5.26
C GLY A 151 19.54 4.22 6.33
N PHE A 152 19.31 4.60 7.57
CA PHE A 152 19.73 3.89 8.78
C PHE A 152 18.50 3.28 9.46
N VAL A 153 18.74 2.39 10.42
CA VAL A 153 17.67 1.66 11.12
C VAL A 153 17.88 1.74 12.62
N ALA A 154 16.78 1.65 13.38
CA ALA A 154 16.83 1.44 14.82
C ALA A 154 16.43 0.01 15.17
N VAL A 155 16.79 -0.43 16.37
CA VAL A 155 16.30 -1.68 16.95
C VAL A 155 16.17 -1.54 18.46
N GLN A 156 15.08 -2.07 19.01
CA GLN A 156 14.84 -2.17 20.44
C GLN A 156 15.56 -3.40 21.02
N SER A 157 16.89 -3.41 20.96
CA SER A 157 17.72 -4.47 21.52
C SER A 157 19.17 -4.03 21.53
N TRP A 158 19.92 -4.40 22.57
CA TRP A 158 21.39 -4.26 22.60
C TRP A 158 22.15 -5.37 21.88
N THR A 159 21.53 -6.52 21.64
CA THR A 159 22.25 -7.73 21.21
C THR A 159 21.76 -8.30 19.89
N SER A 160 20.50 -8.03 19.55
CA SER A 160 19.86 -8.60 18.36
C SER A 160 19.70 -7.55 17.27
N ASP A 161 20.17 -7.88 16.08
CA ASP A 161 19.97 -7.07 14.88
C ASP A 161 18.60 -7.38 14.26
N PRO A 162 17.99 -6.43 13.52
CA PRO A 162 16.79 -6.71 12.75
C PRO A 162 17.09 -7.67 11.60
N GLU A 163 16.08 -8.35 11.07
CA GLU A 163 16.24 -9.21 9.90
C GLU A 163 16.68 -8.39 8.67
N LEU A 164 17.75 -8.84 7.99
CA LEU A 164 18.27 -8.19 6.78
C LEU A 164 17.20 -8.07 5.69
N ASP A 165 16.30 -9.05 5.62
CA ASP A 165 15.28 -9.13 4.58
C ASP A 165 14.18 -8.07 4.69
N LEU A 166 14.09 -7.34 5.81
CA LEU A 166 13.17 -6.21 5.97
C LEU A 166 13.55 -5.01 5.09
N PHE A 167 14.83 -4.91 4.71
CA PHE A 167 15.37 -3.73 4.05
C PHE A 167 16.01 -4.04 2.71
N ARG A 168 16.10 -3.03 1.85
CA ARG A 168 16.85 -3.14 0.60
C ARG A 168 17.77 -1.93 0.41
N CYS A 169 18.94 -2.21 -0.13
CA CYS A 169 19.87 -1.24 -0.67
C CYS A 169 19.71 -1.22 -2.19
N VAL A 170 19.99 -0.07 -2.80
CA VAL A 170 19.71 0.22 -4.20
C VAL A 170 21.01 0.13 -5.00
N LYS A 171 20.96 -0.40 -6.23
CA LYS A 171 22.14 -0.41 -7.11
C LYS A 171 22.70 1.01 -7.25
N THR A 172 24.00 1.20 -7.07
CA THR A 172 24.59 2.54 -6.86
C THR A 172 24.27 3.52 -8.00
N ASN A 173 24.19 3.05 -9.25
CA ASN A 173 23.85 3.87 -10.42
C ASN A 173 22.37 4.31 -10.49
N LEU A 174 21.50 3.77 -9.63
CA LEU A 174 20.10 4.17 -9.48
C LEU A 174 19.87 5.14 -8.31
N SER A 175 20.95 5.51 -7.61
CA SER A 175 20.97 6.49 -6.52
C SER A 175 21.66 7.78 -6.96
N GLN A 176 21.43 8.87 -6.24
CA GLN A 176 22.12 10.14 -6.43
C GLN A 176 22.53 10.76 -5.11
N ARG A 177 23.50 11.67 -5.15
CA ARG A 177 24.06 12.34 -3.97
C ARG A 177 23.95 13.84 -4.14
N GLU A 178 22.84 14.42 -3.70
CA GLU A 178 22.65 15.87 -3.62
C GLU A 178 21.68 16.19 -2.48
N LEU A 179 22.21 16.50 -1.28
CA LEU A 179 21.37 16.77 -0.11
C LEU A 179 21.87 17.90 0.76
N ALA A 180 20.89 18.53 1.42
CA ALA A 180 21.03 19.30 2.64
C ALA A 180 20.42 18.47 3.79
N PRO A 181 21.22 17.65 4.52
CA PRO A 181 20.72 16.90 5.66
C PRO A 181 20.19 17.87 6.72
N ASN A 182 18.99 17.60 7.25
CA ASN A 182 18.40 18.41 8.31
C ASN A 182 18.64 17.74 9.66
N PHE A 183 19.10 18.50 10.65
CA PHE A 183 19.30 17.95 12.00
C PHE A 183 17.98 17.40 12.55
N LEU A 184 18.04 16.17 13.09
CA LEU A 184 16.89 15.49 13.66
C LEU A 184 17.00 15.37 15.18
N TRP A 185 18.08 14.75 15.67
CA TRP A 185 18.28 14.46 17.08
C TRP A 185 19.74 14.17 17.41
N ASN A 186 20.13 14.32 18.68
CA ASN A 186 21.37 13.80 19.23
C ASN A 186 21.14 13.37 20.68
N ASP A 187 22.01 12.53 21.21
CA ASP A 187 21.94 12.01 22.57
C ASP A 187 22.52 12.97 23.62
N VAL A 188 22.70 14.26 23.29
CA VAL A 188 23.23 15.27 24.22
C VAL A 188 22.30 15.42 25.42
N GLY A 189 22.87 15.30 26.61
CA GLY A 189 22.15 15.32 27.89
C GLY A 189 21.70 13.94 28.35
N SER A 190 21.78 12.93 27.49
CA SER A 190 21.71 11.55 27.98
C SER A 190 22.99 11.20 28.70
N GLU A 191 22.90 10.29 29.66
CA GLU A 191 24.06 9.70 30.35
C GLU A 191 24.72 8.59 29.50
N SER A 192 24.38 8.51 28.21
CA SER A 192 24.89 7.45 27.36
C SER A 192 26.42 7.49 27.24
N ALA A 193 27.04 6.31 27.29
CA ALA A 193 28.48 6.17 27.08
C ALA A 193 28.91 6.51 25.63
N GLY A 194 27.97 6.48 24.68
CA GLY A 194 28.19 6.81 23.28
C GLY A 194 27.92 8.28 22.95
N ALA A 195 28.12 8.64 21.68
CA ALA A 195 27.66 9.91 21.13
C ALA A 195 27.04 9.66 19.75
N VAL A 196 25.94 10.33 19.44
CA VAL A 196 25.28 10.19 18.13
C VAL A 196 24.63 11.49 17.68
N SER A 197 24.58 11.71 16.37
CA SER A 197 23.73 12.72 15.75
C SER A 197 23.00 12.12 14.55
N LEU A 198 21.69 12.30 14.52
CA LEU A 198 20.75 11.86 13.50
C LEU A 198 20.34 13.05 12.63
N PHE A 199 20.25 12.79 11.32
CA PHE A 199 19.86 13.76 10.31
C PHE A 199 18.82 13.17 9.38
N GLN A 200 17.76 13.91 9.09
CA GLN A 200 16.78 13.53 8.09
C GLN A 200 17.37 13.66 6.67
N ASN A 201 17.16 12.64 5.83
CA ASN A 201 17.62 12.60 4.45
C ASN A 201 16.58 13.28 3.54
N LEU A 202 16.69 14.60 3.37
CA LEU A 202 15.76 15.40 2.57
C LEU A 202 16.38 15.81 1.23
N PRO A 203 15.62 15.77 0.11
CA PRO A 203 16.05 16.34 -1.16
C PRO A 203 16.54 17.79 -1.02
N SER A 204 17.61 18.15 -1.74
CA SER A 204 17.93 19.57 -1.93
C SER A 204 16.78 20.26 -2.67
N GLY A 205 16.47 21.52 -2.32
CA GLY A 205 15.48 22.32 -3.05
C GLY A 205 15.81 22.52 -4.54
N SER A 206 17.06 22.32 -4.95
CA SER A 206 17.51 22.35 -6.35
C SER A 206 17.35 21.02 -7.08
N ASP A 207 17.26 19.90 -6.36
CA ASP A 207 17.20 18.56 -6.94
C ASP A 207 15.74 18.12 -7.15
N THR A 208 15.24 18.36 -8.35
CA THR A 208 13.86 18.05 -8.75
C THR A 208 13.61 16.57 -9.00
N PHE A 209 14.66 15.73 -9.01
CA PHE A 209 14.56 14.29 -9.24
C PHE A 209 14.73 13.48 -7.97
N ALA A 210 15.28 14.03 -6.88
CA ALA A 210 15.41 13.32 -5.63
C ALA A 210 14.04 12.99 -5.03
N LEU A 211 13.85 11.72 -4.65
CA LEU A 211 12.68 11.31 -3.90
C LEU A 211 12.95 11.31 -2.41
N ASP A 212 12.15 12.09 -1.69
CA ASP A 212 12.07 12.02 -0.23
C ASP A 212 11.44 10.69 0.21
N ALA A 213 12.26 9.82 0.76
CA ALA A 213 11.85 8.53 1.34
C ALA A 213 11.56 8.63 2.85
N ASN A 214 11.71 9.81 3.45
CA ASN A 214 11.56 10.09 4.88
C ASN A 214 12.49 9.25 5.78
N THR A 215 13.69 8.93 5.30
CA THR A 215 14.68 8.16 6.07
C THR A 215 15.64 9.08 6.81
N PHE A 216 16.42 8.54 7.75
CA PHE A 216 17.49 9.28 8.41
C PHE A 216 18.87 8.64 8.21
N SER A 217 19.90 9.44 8.46
CA SER A 217 21.31 9.02 8.58
C SER A 217 21.84 9.35 9.98
N ALA A 218 22.85 8.62 10.43
CA ALA A 218 23.46 8.84 11.74
C ALA A 218 24.99 8.85 11.69
N ILE A 219 25.62 9.60 12.60
CA ILE A 219 27.07 9.59 12.82
C ILE A 219 27.39 9.44 14.31
N PRO A 220 28.50 8.79 14.68
CA PRO A 220 28.84 8.46 16.08
C PRO A 220 29.54 9.62 16.80
N LYS A 221 28.97 10.82 16.72
CA LYS A 221 29.49 12.05 17.36
C LYS A 221 28.46 13.17 17.34
N HIS A 222 28.64 14.16 18.22
CA HIS A 222 27.87 15.41 18.25
C HIS A 222 28.40 16.44 17.24
N SER A 223 28.38 16.10 15.96
CA SER A 223 28.77 17.05 14.90
C SER A 223 27.81 17.00 13.72
N ASP A 224 27.95 17.96 12.82
CA ASP A 224 27.31 17.87 11.52
C ASP A 224 27.87 16.69 10.71
N ILE A 225 27.00 16.15 9.85
CA ILE A 225 27.40 15.15 8.88
C ILE A 225 28.22 15.81 7.77
N VAL A 226 29.36 15.20 7.44
CA VAL A 226 30.21 15.65 6.33
C VAL A 226 29.86 14.83 5.09
N GLY A 227 29.42 15.51 4.04
CA GLY A 227 28.96 14.90 2.79
C GLY A 227 27.46 14.66 2.74
N SER A 228 26.94 14.39 1.54
CA SER A 228 25.50 14.16 1.31
C SER A 228 25.17 12.65 1.38
N PRO A 229 24.18 12.23 2.19
CA PRO A 229 23.58 10.92 2.04
C PRO A 229 23.12 10.67 0.59
N ALA A 230 22.98 9.40 0.21
CA ALA A 230 22.41 9.06 -1.07
C ALA A 230 20.88 9.03 -0.98
N LEU A 231 20.20 9.59 -1.96
CA LEU A 231 18.76 9.41 -2.18
C LEU A 231 18.51 8.58 -3.43
N LEU A 232 17.26 8.13 -3.53
CA LEU A 232 16.78 7.48 -4.73
C LEU A 232 16.55 8.51 -5.84
N ASN A 233 17.04 8.18 -7.03
CA ASN A 233 16.90 9.04 -8.19
C ASN A 233 15.57 8.78 -8.90
N GLY A 234 14.69 9.78 -8.89
CA GLY A 234 13.36 9.79 -9.50
C GLY A 234 13.34 9.57 -11.02
N ARG A 235 14.48 9.65 -11.71
CA ARG A 235 14.58 9.30 -13.14
C ARG A 235 14.45 7.81 -13.39
N PHE A 236 14.86 6.99 -12.42
CA PHE A 236 14.89 5.53 -12.55
C PHE A 236 13.70 4.85 -11.89
N VAL A 237 12.79 5.60 -11.26
CA VAL A 237 11.69 5.01 -10.52
C VAL A 237 10.35 5.63 -10.89
N LYS A 238 9.29 4.82 -10.80
CA LYS A 238 7.91 5.31 -10.98
C LYS A 238 7.04 4.86 -9.82
N ASN A 239 6.00 5.63 -9.54
CA ASN A 239 5.00 5.17 -8.59
C ASN A 239 4.33 3.93 -9.16
N HIS A 240 4.10 2.92 -8.33
CA HIS A 240 3.47 1.67 -8.74
C HIS A 240 2.12 1.86 -9.45
N GLN A 241 1.36 2.91 -9.14
CA GLN A 241 0.07 3.23 -9.79
C GLN A 241 0.22 3.87 -11.18
N ASP A 242 1.40 4.41 -11.51
CA ASP A 242 1.63 5.08 -12.79
C ASP A 242 1.94 4.07 -13.90
N ILE A 243 2.48 2.90 -13.54
CA ILE A 243 2.94 1.89 -14.50
C ILE A 243 1.91 0.81 -14.74
N ASN A 244 1.80 0.36 -15.98
CA ASN A 244 1.12 -0.87 -16.31
C ASN A 244 2.15 -2.00 -16.30
N LEU A 245 2.02 -2.96 -15.37
CA LEU A 245 2.95 -4.10 -15.31
C LEU A 245 2.77 -5.09 -16.45
N GLY A 246 1.81 -4.83 -17.36
CA GLY A 246 1.79 -5.43 -18.68
C GLY A 246 1.69 -6.95 -18.65
N LEU A 247 0.97 -7.51 -17.67
CA LEU A 247 0.57 -8.91 -17.75
C LEU A 247 -0.40 -9.01 -18.94
N PRO A 248 -0.03 -9.68 -20.05
CA PRO A 248 -0.80 -9.63 -21.29
C PRO A 248 -2.20 -10.25 -21.16
N GLU A 249 -2.44 -11.03 -20.10
CA GLU A 249 -3.75 -11.61 -19.78
C GLU A 249 -4.59 -10.78 -18.78
N ALA A 250 -4.03 -9.72 -18.16
CA ALA A 250 -4.73 -8.98 -17.11
C ALA A 250 -5.56 -7.83 -17.70
N ALA A 251 -6.86 -7.78 -17.34
CA ALA A 251 -7.75 -6.70 -17.77
C ALA A 251 -7.58 -5.39 -16.98
N VAL A 252 -7.16 -5.50 -15.72
CA VAL A 252 -6.93 -4.39 -14.80
C VAL A 252 -5.71 -4.67 -13.94
N ASN A 253 -4.98 -3.62 -13.58
CA ASN A 253 -4.02 -3.66 -12.49
C ASN A 253 -4.72 -3.27 -11.19
N ILE A 254 -4.43 -4.00 -10.11
CA ILE A 254 -4.92 -3.70 -8.77
C ILE A 254 -3.76 -3.15 -7.96
N TYR A 255 -3.98 -1.98 -7.34
CA TYR A 255 -3.01 -1.33 -6.48
C TYR A 255 -3.57 -1.18 -5.08
N GLU A 256 -2.73 -1.48 -4.10
CA GLU A 256 -3.00 -1.14 -2.71
C GLU A 256 -2.78 0.35 -2.49
N THR A 257 -3.60 0.98 -1.66
CA THR A 257 -3.46 2.38 -1.30
C THR A 257 -3.68 2.57 0.20
N THR A 258 -2.89 3.45 0.82
CA THR A 258 -3.17 3.94 2.18
C THR A 258 -3.85 5.31 2.15
N ASP A 259 -4.02 5.92 0.97
CA ASP A 259 -4.86 7.10 0.80
C ASP A 259 -6.32 6.64 0.80
N ILE A 260 -6.93 6.72 1.97
CA ILE A 260 -8.33 6.37 2.21
C ILE A 260 -9.00 7.53 2.94
N SER A 261 -10.30 7.69 2.77
CA SER A 261 -11.05 8.76 3.45
C SER A 261 -12.32 8.24 4.08
N LEU A 262 -12.53 8.63 5.33
CA LEU A 262 -13.77 8.36 6.05
C LEU A 262 -14.93 9.08 5.39
N ILE A 263 -15.90 8.31 4.90
CA ILE A 263 -17.11 8.81 4.27
C ILE A 263 -18.20 8.99 5.32
N TRP A 264 -18.46 7.95 6.11
CA TRP A 264 -19.52 7.92 7.10
C TRP A 264 -19.19 6.96 8.27
N ASN A 265 -19.75 7.19 9.46
CA ASN A 265 -19.72 6.24 10.56
C ASN A 265 -21.06 6.26 11.32
N ASP A 266 -21.32 5.19 12.06
CA ASP A 266 -22.56 4.98 12.81
C ASP A 266 -22.57 5.61 14.21
N LYS A 267 -21.66 6.55 14.50
CA LYS A 267 -21.56 7.18 15.81
C LYS A 267 -22.88 7.88 16.17
N GLY A 268 -23.44 7.55 17.33
CA GLY A 268 -24.68 8.14 17.85
C GLY A 268 -25.97 7.50 17.32
N THR A 269 -25.91 6.52 16.40
CA THR A 269 -27.11 5.87 15.85
C THR A 269 -27.78 4.89 16.82
N GLY A 270 -27.08 4.46 17.87
CA GLY A 270 -27.54 3.40 18.76
C GLY A 270 -27.36 1.97 18.21
N ALA A 271 -26.71 1.81 17.05
CA ALA A 271 -26.34 0.49 16.52
C ALA A 271 -25.46 -0.29 17.52
N ILE A 272 -25.70 -1.61 17.62
CA ILE A 272 -24.97 -2.48 18.56
C ILE A 272 -23.54 -2.75 18.07
N LEU A 273 -23.39 -2.97 16.77
CA LEU A 273 -22.09 -3.17 16.13
C LEU A 273 -21.62 -1.84 15.58
N GLY A 274 -20.32 -1.55 15.71
CA GLY A 274 -19.74 -0.35 15.11
C GLY A 274 -19.44 -0.52 13.63
N LEU A 275 -19.68 0.53 12.85
CA LEU A 275 -19.38 0.60 11.43
C LEU A 275 -18.84 1.98 11.05
N SER A 276 -17.74 1.98 10.30
CA SER A 276 -17.30 3.14 9.53
C SER A 276 -17.04 2.74 8.08
N VAL A 277 -17.27 3.67 7.16
CA VAL A 277 -17.23 3.46 5.72
C VAL A 277 -16.17 4.36 5.12
N TRP A 278 -15.26 3.77 4.36
CA TRP A 278 -14.05 4.43 3.88
C TRP A 278 -13.90 4.28 2.37
N ARG A 279 -13.52 5.35 1.66
CA ARG A 279 -13.26 5.28 0.22
C ARG A 279 -11.77 5.22 -0.06
N SER A 280 -11.36 4.24 -0.87
CA SER A 280 -10.01 4.18 -1.43
C SER A 280 -9.78 5.29 -2.45
N LYS A 281 -8.68 6.01 -2.33
CA LYS A 281 -8.21 7.02 -3.27
C LYS A 281 -6.88 6.60 -3.87
N GLY A 282 -6.63 7.04 -5.09
CA GLY A 282 -5.38 6.79 -5.78
C GLY A 282 -5.04 7.92 -6.72
N LYS A 283 -3.95 7.76 -7.45
CA LYS A 283 -3.52 8.72 -8.47
C LYS A 283 -4.56 8.86 -9.59
N SER A 284 -4.43 9.93 -10.37
CA SER A 284 -5.19 10.11 -11.61
C SER A 284 -5.10 8.84 -12.45
N THR A 285 -6.23 8.42 -13.04
CA THR A 285 -6.41 7.16 -13.79
C THR A 285 -6.56 5.87 -12.99
N THR A 286 -6.53 5.92 -11.66
CA THR A 286 -6.95 4.80 -10.81
C THR A 286 -8.34 5.05 -10.22
N TYR A 287 -9.09 3.98 -9.97
CA TYR A 287 -10.48 4.08 -9.54
C TYR A 287 -10.82 3.09 -8.44
N SER A 288 -11.70 3.49 -7.51
CA SER A 288 -12.31 2.56 -6.57
C SER A 288 -13.31 1.65 -7.29
N LEU A 289 -13.49 0.43 -6.78
CA LEU A 289 -14.57 -0.50 -7.18
C LEU A 289 -15.68 -0.64 -6.12
N GLY A 290 -15.56 0.08 -4.99
CA GLY A 290 -16.50 0.10 -3.88
C GLY A 290 -15.90 0.75 -2.63
N ASP A 291 -16.73 1.17 -1.69
CA ASP A 291 -16.26 1.66 -0.39
C ASP A 291 -16.00 0.51 0.58
N ILE A 292 -15.05 0.68 1.48
CA ILE A 292 -14.64 -0.29 2.49
C ILE A 292 -15.55 -0.15 3.71
N ALA A 293 -16.18 -1.25 4.13
CA ALA A 293 -16.79 -1.35 5.45
C ALA A 293 -15.78 -1.79 6.50
N TYR A 294 -15.56 -0.94 7.50
CA TYR A 294 -14.70 -1.22 8.65
C TYR A 294 -15.57 -1.54 9.88
N PRO A 295 -15.38 -2.70 10.55
CA PRO A 295 -16.29 -3.20 11.59
C PRO A 295 -16.07 -2.52 12.96
N ARG A 296 -15.81 -1.22 12.95
CA ARG A 296 -15.68 -0.36 14.13
C ARG A 296 -16.13 1.06 13.75
N THR A 297 -16.81 1.74 14.67
CA THR A 297 -17.20 3.15 14.54
C THR A 297 -15.97 4.08 14.49
N GLU A 298 -14.93 3.74 15.26
CA GLU A 298 -13.68 4.50 15.37
C GLU A 298 -12.48 3.65 14.93
N GLY A 299 -11.40 4.33 14.52
CA GLY A 299 -10.24 3.74 13.86
C GLY A 299 -10.38 3.69 12.34
N GLU A 300 -9.33 3.24 11.65
CA GLU A 300 -9.27 3.21 10.19
C GLU A 300 -8.82 1.85 9.63
N PRO A 301 -9.22 1.47 8.41
CA PRO A 301 -8.62 0.37 7.68
C PRO A 301 -7.13 0.63 7.42
N ASN A 302 -6.28 -0.39 7.59
CA ASN A 302 -4.85 -0.25 7.28
C ASN A 302 -4.55 -0.08 5.78
N ARG A 303 -5.51 -0.40 4.90
CA ARG A 303 -5.35 -0.35 3.44
C ARG A 303 -6.69 -0.32 2.71
N GLY A 304 -6.66 0.25 1.51
CA GLY A 304 -7.67 0.14 0.47
C GLY A 304 -7.10 -0.38 -0.84
N PHE A 305 -7.95 -0.43 -1.87
CA PHE A 305 -7.57 -0.86 -3.22
C PHE A 305 -8.17 0.05 -4.28
N VAL A 306 -7.37 0.36 -5.29
CA VAL A 306 -7.79 1.03 -6.52
C VAL A 306 -7.34 0.23 -7.72
N VAL A 307 -8.04 0.40 -8.84
CA VAL A 307 -7.73 -0.32 -10.08
C VAL A 307 -7.45 0.64 -11.23
N LYS A 308 -6.59 0.21 -12.15
CA LYS A 308 -6.34 0.89 -13.43
C LYS A 308 -6.62 -0.08 -14.55
N ALA A 309 -7.35 0.39 -15.56
CA ALA A 309 -7.63 -0.38 -16.75
C ALA A 309 -6.31 -0.69 -17.50
N VAL A 310 -6.09 -1.96 -17.85
CA VAL A 310 -5.07 -2.38 -18.82
C VAL A 310 -5.69 -2.31 -20.21
N ASN A 311 -6.88 -2.89 -20.35
CA ASN A 311 -7.72 -2.77 -21.54
C ASN A 311 -8.62 -1.55 -21.37
N ASN A 312 -8.66 -0.65 -22.35
CA ASN A 312 -9.41 0.62 -22.25
C ASN A 312 -10.90 0.44 -21.94
N ASP A 313 -11.47 -0.73 -22.21
CA ASP A 313 -12.87 -1.05 -21.96
C ASP A 313 -13.09 -1.93 -20.71
N ALA A 314 -12.06 -2.19 -19.91
CA ALA A 314 -12.22 -3.04 -18.72
C ALA A 314 -13.05 -2.38 -17.61
N LEU A 315 -13.05 -1.04 -17.56
CA LEU A 315 -13.73 -0.24 -16.56
C LEU A 315 -14.76 0.69 -17.22
N GLY A 316 -15.93 0.78 -16.61
CA GLY A 316 -17.04 1.63 -17.06
C GLY A 316 -17.46 2.63 -16.00
N VAL A 317 -17.89 3.82 -16.41
CA VAL A 317 -18.56 4.78 -15.53
C VAL A 317 -19.96 4.24 -15.20
N PRO A 318 -20.41 4.26 -13.94
CA PRO A 318 -21.82 4.00 -13.63
C PRO A 318 -22.72 4.98 -14.37
N VAL A 319 -23.82 4.48 -14.95
CA VAL A 319 -24.82 5.31 -15.64
C VAL A 319 -25.75 6.01 -14.65
N ASP A 320 -25.93 5.42 -13.47
CA ASP A 320 -26.76 5.97 -12.41
C ASP A 320 -26.39 5.34 -11.05
N PHE A 321 -27.06 5.77 -9.98
CA PHE A 321 -26.93 5.22 -8.63
C PHE A 321 -28.32 5.00 -8.05
N ARG A 322 -28.54 3.80 -7.50
CA ARG A 322 -29.77 3.47 -6.76
C ARG A 322 -29.50 3.59 -5.27
N GLU A 323 -30.15 4.54 -4.61
CA GLU A 323 -30.13 4.61 -3.15
C GLU A 323 -30.75 3.33 -2.56
N ILE A 324 -29.96 2.61 -1.78
CA ILE A 324 -30.40 1.40 -1.09
C ILE A 324 -30.74 1.72 0.35
N TYR A 325 -29.97 2.52 1.07
CA TYR A 325 -30.20 2.84 2.47
C TYR A 325 -29.88 4.30 2.77
N ARG A 326 -30.56 4.88 3.75
CA ARG A 326 -30.33 6.23 4.26
C ARG A 326 -30.46 6.22 5.77
N THR A 327 -29.63 7.00 6.44
CA THR A 327 -29.56 7.04 7.91
C THR A 327 -30.48 8.10 8.52
N SER A 328 -31.47 8.59 7.75
CA SER A 328 -32.42 9.61 8.20
C SER A 328 -33.23 9.07 9.39
N GLY A 329 -33.24 9.83 10.50
CA GLY A 329 -33.98 9.47 11.70
C GLY A 329 -33.24 8.53 12.66
N THR A 330 -32.04 8.07 12.31
CA THR A 330 -31.23 7.18 13.17
C THR A 330 -30.69 7.85 14.44
N GLY A 331 -30.70 9.19 14.51
CA GLY A 331 -30.07 9.94 15.61
C GLY A 331 -28.54 9.99 15.53
N GLY A 332 -27.94 9.42 14.48
CA GLY A 332 -26.51 9.48 14.24
C GLY A 332 -25.96 10.90 14.13
N VAL A 333 -24.70 11.08 14.54
CA VAL A 333 -24.01 12.36 14.46
C VAL A 333 -23.89 12.84 13.00
N TRP A 334 -23.75 11.91 12.06
CA TRP A 334 -23.68 12.19 10.64
C TRP A 334 -24.80 11.51 9.86
N ASP A 335 -25.45 12.29 9.00
CA ASP A 335 -26.29 11.75 7.95
C ASP A 335 -25.45 11.06 6.87
N GLY A 336 -25.98 9.99 6.32
CA GLY A 336 -25.36 9.22 5.26
C GLY A 336 -26.39 8.48 4.41
N SER A 337 -25.99 8.18 3.18
CA SER A 337 -26.76 7.30 2.30
C SER A 337 -25.83 6.35 1.56
N PHE A 338 -26.36 5.18 1.26
CA PHE A 338 -25.66 4.09 0.60
C PHE A 338 -26.34 3.82 -0.72
N HIS A 339 -25.53 3.63 -1.75
CA HIS A 339 -25.96 3.59 -3.13
C HIS A 339 -25.31 2.43 -3.86
N GLN A 340 -26.13 1.71 -4.61
CA GLN A 340 -25.65 0.72 -5.58
C GLN A 340 -25.37 1.43 -6.91
N PRO A 341 -24.15 1.34 -7.47
CA PRO A 341 -23.89 1.82 -8.81
C PRO A 341 -24.69 1.01 -9.84
N ILE A 342 -25.35 1.71 -10.76
CA ILE A 342 -26.04 1.12 -11.90
C ILE A 342 -25.07 1.17 -13.09
N CYS A 343 -24.73 0.00 -13.61
CA CYS A 343 -23.74 -0.14 -14.68
C CYS A 343 -24.40 -0.30 -16.05
N SER A 344 -23.71 0.16 -17.11
CA SER A 344 -24.08 -0.16 -18.49
C SER A 344 -24.13 -1.67 -18.74
N ALA A 345 -24.85 -2.08 -19.79
CA ALA A 345 -24.88 -3.47 -20.22
C ALA A 345 -23.45 -4.03 -20.44
N GLY A 346 -23.21 -5.26 -19.98
CA GLY A 346 -21.88 -5.89 -20.03
C GLY A 346 -20.94 -5.52 -18.88
N TYR A 347 -21.35 -4.63 -17.97
CA TYR A 347 -20.59 -4.23 -16.79
C TYR A 347 -21.33 -4.55 -15.48
N ARG A 348 -20.58 -4.71 -14.40
CA ARG A 348 -21.06 -5.02 -13.06
C ARG A 348 -20.40 -4.13 -12.00
N ALA A 349 -21.18 -3.71 -11.02
CA ALA A 349 -20.67 -3.12 -9.79
C ALA A 349 -20.29 -4.25 -8.84
N ILE A 350 -19.07 -4.23 -8.29
CA ILE A 350 -18.61 -5.23 -7.31
C ILE A 350 -18.61 -4.69 -5.88
N GLY A 351 -18.94 -3.42 -5.70
CA GLY A 351 -19.13 -2.77 -4.41
C GLY A 351 -20.08 -1.59 -4.52
N HIS A 352 -20.68 -1.24 -3.40
CA HIS A 352 -21.54 -0.09 -3.19
C HIS A 352 -20.72 1.08 -2.69
N VAL A 353 -21.33 2.26 -2.71
CA VAL A 353 -20.71 3.50 -2.24
C VAL A 353 -21.60 4.18 -1.22
N ALA A 354 -20.99 4.77 -0.21
CA ALA A 354 -21.64 5.69 0.71
C ALA A 354 -21.36 7.14 0.30
N VAL A 355 -22.17 8.04 0.84
CA VAL A 355 -21.93 9.49 0.83
C VAL A 355 -22.33 10.07 2.17
N ARG A 356 -21.67 11.14 2.58
CA ARG A 356 -22.12 11.96 3.71
C ARG A 356 -23.31 12.81 3.25
N GLY A 357 -24.41 12.72 3.98
CA GLY A 357 -25.71 13.27 3.59
C GLY A 357 -26.48 12.40 2.59
N PHE A 358 -27.42 13.02 1.87
CA PHE A 358 -28.38 12.35 0.99
C PHE A 358 -28.25 12.73 -0.49
N SER A 359 -27.12 13.33 -0.88
CA SER A 359 -26.85 13.65 -2.27
C SER A 359 -26.57 12.38 -3.08
N LYS A 360 -26.73 12.45 -4.40
CA LYS A 360 -26.31 11.36 -5.28
C LYS A 360 -24.78 11.27 -5.30
N PRO A 361 -24.17 10.07 -5.31
CA PRO A 361 -22.73 9.91 -5.46
C PRO A 361 -22.23 10.55 -6.77
N ALA A 362 -21.00 11.07 -6.73
CA ALA A 362 -20.32 11.53 -7.93
C ALA A 362 -20.06 10.35 -8.89
N ALA A 363 -20.23 10.54 -10.20
CA ALA A 363 -20.11 9.49 -11.20
C ALA A 363 -18.70 8.86 -11.28
N ASP A 364 -17.67 9.58 -10.82
CA ASP A 364 -16.28 9.14 -10.75
C ASP A 364 -15.87 8.54 -9.41
N SER A 365 -16.77 8.51 -8.42
CA SER A 365 -16.50 7.93 -7.09
C SER A 365 -16.15 6.45 -7.12
N VAL A 366 -16.59 5.74 -8.17
CA VAL A 366 -16.41 4.29 -8.36
C VAL A 366 -16.45 3.96 -9.85
N ARG A 367 -15.91 2.79 -10.24
CA ARG A 367 -16.08 2.21 -11.57
C ARG A 367 -16.80 0.88 -11.51
N CYS A 368 -17.60 0.64 -12.54
CA CYS A 368 -18.05 -0.70 -12.90
C CYS A 368 -16.89 -1.44 -13.60
N ILE A 369 -16.87 -2.76 -13.50
CA ILE A 369 -15.93 -3.62 -14.21
C ILE A 369 -16.70 -4.49 -15.21
N LYS A 370 -16.11 -4.82 -16.36
CA LYS A 370 -16.77 -5.75 -17.29
C LYS A 370 -17.11 -7.07 -16.60
N ASP A 371 -18.30 -7.58 -16.89
CA ASP A 371 -18.85 -8.79 -16.27
C ASP A 371 -17.95 -10.02 -16.49
N GLU A 372 -17.32 -10.12 -17.67
CA GLU A 372 -16.40 -11.22 -18.04
C GLU A 372 -15.17 -11.33 -17.13
N TYR A 373 -14.78 -10.26 -16.44
CA TYR A 373 -13.66 -10.24 -15.49
C TYR A 373 -14.11 -10.50 -14.04
N THR A 374 -15.39 -10.80 -13.82
CA THR A 374 -15.94 -11.03 -12.48
C THR A 374 -16.31 -12.50 -12.28
N THR A 375 -16.21 -12.96 -11.03
CA THR A 375 -16.76 -14.24 -10.61
C THR A 375 -17.66 -14.01 -9.38
N PRO A 376 -18.72 -14.81 -9.18
CA PRO A 376 -19.48 -14.77 -7.94
C PRO A 376 -18.60 -15.00 -6.71
N GLY A 377 -18.73 -14.12 -5.72
CA GLY A 377 -18.13 -14.28 -4.39
C GLY A 377 -19.11 -14.76 -3.33
N GLU A 378 -18.60 -15.01 -2.12
CA GLU A 378 -19.36 -15.34 -0.92
C GLU A 378 -19.51 -14.11 -0.01
N TRP A 379 -20.61 -14.02 0.72
CA TRP A 379 -20.88 -12.89 1.60
C TRP A 379 -20.47 -13.18 3.05
N LYS A 380 -19.74 -12.26 3.67
CA LYS A 380 -19.46 -12.25 5.11
C LYS A 380 -20.15 -11.07 5.77
N PHE A 381 -20.94 -11.35 6.81
CA PHE A 381 -21.63 -10.32 7.60
C PHE A 381 -20.64 -9.39 8.30
N ILE A 382 -20.94 -8.10 8.29
CA ILE A 382 -20.18 -7.05 8.98
C ILE A 382 -21.04 -6.34 10.02
N TRP A 383 -22.21 -5.84 9.61
CA TRP A 383 -23.01 -4.90 10.39
C TRP A 383 -24.49 -4.95 10.00
N ASN A 384 -25.39 -4.58 10.91
CA ASN A 384 -26.79 -4.29 10.67
C ASN A 384 -27.27 -3.10 11.52
N ASP A 385 -28.40 -2.51 11.14
CA ASP A 385 -29.08 -1.45 11.89
C ASP A 385 -30.06 -1.99 12.94
N GLU A 386 -29.87 -3.23 13.40
CA GLU A 386 -30.78 -3.87 14.34
C GLU A 386 -30.81 -3.07 15.67
N LYS A 387 -32.00 -2.53 16.00
CA LYS A 387 -32.31 -1.58 17.10
C LYS A 387 -32.03 -0.11 16.84
N VAL A 388 -31.63 0.28 15.63
CA VAL A 388 -31.64 1.69 15.23
C VAL A 388 -33.09 2.09 14.94
N ALA A 389 -33.53 3.23 15.47
CA ALA A 389 -34.88 3.73 15.27
C ALA A 389 -35.01 4.39 13.88
N ASP A 390 -34.90 3.60 12.82
CA ASP A 390 -35.08 4.06 11.44
C ASP A 390 -36.30 3.40 10.76
N THR A 391 -36.55 3.80 9.51
CA THR A 391 -37.72 3.34 8.73
C THR A 391 -37.39 2.19 7.78
N LYS A 392 -36.14 1.69 7.73
CA LYS A 392 -35.66 0.74 6.72
C LYS A 392 -34.48 -0.10 7.23
N ASP A 393 -34.67 -1.41 7.43
CA ASP A 393 -33.56 -2.29 7.81
C ASP A 393 -32.49 -2.49 6.70
N ALA A 394 -31.21 -2.51 7.10
CA ALA A 394 -30.04 -2.69 6.25
C ALA A 394 -28.97 -3.60 6.88
N GLN A 395 -28.27 -4.35 6.03
CA GLN A 395 -27.15 -5.22 6.42
C GLN A 395 -25.93 -4.96 5.53
N CYS A 396 -24.78 -4.70 6.14
CA CYS A 396 -23.50 -4.58 5.43
C CYS A 396 -22.80 -5.93 5.36
N MET A 397 -22.40 -6.30 4.15
CA MET A 397 -21.74 -7.56 3.83
C MET A 397 -20.46 -7.29 3.03
N ARG A 398 -19.39 -7.99 3.38
CA ARG A 398 -18.15 -8.02 2.60
C ARG A 398 -18.18 -9.19 1.63
N GLN A 399 -17.75 -8.97 0.39
CA GLN A 399 -17.55 -10.07 -0.56
C GLN A 399 -16.19 -10.75 -0.36
N LEU A 400 -16.18 -12.08 -0.36
CA LEU A 400 -14.98 -12.94 -0.28
C LEU A 400 -14.91 -13.81 -1.53
N HIS A 401 -13.70 -14.19 -1.94
CA HIS A 401 -13.54 -15.22 -2.97
C HIS A 401 -14.06 -16.56 -2.43
N ARG A 402 -14.74 -17.33 -3.30
CA ARG A 402 -15.37 -18.60 -2.92
C ARG A 402 -14.30 -19.59 -2.46
N THR A 403 -14.29 -19.90 -1.18
CA THR A 403 -13.46 -20.98 -0.61
C THR A 403 -14.40 -21.99 0.02
N THR A 404 -14.07 -23.28 -0.05
CA THR A 404 -15.01 -24.41 0.14
C THR A 404 -15.71 -24.54 1.50
N LYS A 405 -15.64 -23.56 2.40
CA LYS A 405 -16.37 -23.54 3.68
C LYS A 405 -16.72 -22.12 4.13
N ALA A 406 -17.81 -21.54 3.65
CA ALA A 406 -18.46 -20.40 4.31
C ALA A 406 -19.73 -20.84 5.04
N LYS A 407 -19.87 -20.46 6.32
CA LYS A 407 -21.12 -20.58 7.06
C LYS A 407 -22.16 -19.66 6.41
N VAL A 408 -23.23 -20.25 5.88
CA VAL A 408 -24.38 -19.52 5.35
C VAL A 408 -25.07 -18.79 6.51
N TYR A 409 -24.92 -17.47 6.57
CA TYR A 409 -25.74 -16.64 7.46
C TYR A 409 -27.17 -16.60 6.89
N LYS A 410 -28.20 -16.75 7.74
CA LYS A 410 -29.60 -16.62 7.31
C LYS A 410 -29.90 -15.13 7.11
N PRO A 411 -30.08 -14.63 5.87
CA PRO A 411 -30.39 -13.23 5.65
C PRO A 411 -31.73 -12.87 6.29
N CYS A 412 -31.79 -11.67 6.88
CA CYS A 412 -33.06 -11.04 7.26
C CYS A 412 -33.96 -10.91 6.03
N ARG A 413 -35.21 -11.39 6.08
CA ARG A 413 -36.09 -11.51 4.91
C ARG A 413 -36.55 -10.17 4.31
N ARG A 414 -36.33 -9.04 5.00
CA ARG A 414 -36.76 -7.68 4.57
C ARG A 414 -35.64 -6.65 4.51
N CYS A 415 -34.42 -7.03 4.88
CA CYS A 415 -33.31 -6.09 4.97
C CYS A 415 -32.67 -5.86 3.58
N LYS A 416 -32.28 -4.62 3.30
CA LYS A 416 -31.49 -4.30 2.10
C LYS A 416 -30.01 -4.60 2.33
N VAL A 417 -29.38 -5.27 1.37
CA VAL A 417 -27.97 -5.66 1.47
C VAL A 417 -27.08 -4.57 0.89
N ILE A 418 -26.16 -4.06 1.70
CA ILE A 418 -25.10 -3.14 1.33
C ILE A 418 -23.82 -3.97 1.12
N GLN A 419 -23.25 -3.92 -0.08
CA GLN A 419 -22.07 -4.67 -0.49
C GLN A 419 -20.87 -3.72 -0.42
N LEU A 420 -19.99 -3.86 0.56
CA LEU A 420 -18.83 -2.97 0.77
C LEU A 420 -17.52 -3.77 0.78
#